data_AF-A0A7D5S5I9-F1
#
_entry.id   AF-A0A7D5S5I9-F1
#
_cell.length_a   1.000
_cell.length_b   1.000
_cell.length_c   1.000
_cell.angle_alpha   90.00
_cell.angle_beta   90.00
_cell.angle_gamma   90.00
#
_symmetry.space_group_name_H-M   'P 1'
#
loop_
_entity.id
_entity.type
_entity.pdbx_description
1 polymer ?
#
loop_
_entity_poly.entity_id
_entity_poly.type
_entity_poly.pdbx_seq_one_letter_code
_entity_poly.pdbx_strand_id
1 'polypeptide(L)'
;MSWYNYRVKSENEDTQKSSWSSLLKFPPLRYAFLLILALLTLYAIFQSKRRQRIIQVIQQPGNASLEFVETVGLLYLNKGNHRNMADKMIHHFFELVRTRYALNPKELHTEFTISLSRKTGQSIAETQSFIDYLAYIRQQSVLSEEDLRNLYHRIQKFIPHGNSAV
;
A
#
# COMPACT_ATOMS: atom_id res chain seq x y z
N MET A 1 43.56 49.65 -76.33
CA MET A 1 42.55 49.21 -77.30
C MET A 1 41.89 47.95 -76.74
N SER A 2 40.88 48.12 -75.89
CA SER A 2 39.48 47.72 -76.13
C SER A 2 39.23 46.20 -76.08
N TRP A 3 38.84 45.68 -74.91
CA TRP A 3 37.46 45.30 -74.52
C TRP A 3 36.92 44.06 -75.24
N TYR A 4 36.89 42.92 -74.54
CA TYR A 4 35.80 41.96 -74.71
C TYR A 4 35.34 41.46 -73.34
N ASN A 5 34.38 42.18 -72.78
CA ASN A 5 33.55 41.72 -71.67
C ASN A 5 32.36 40.96 -72.27
N TYR A 6 32.30 39.65 -72.03
CA TYR A 6 31.04 38.92 -72.16
C TYR A 6 30.49 38.69 -70.75
N ARG A 7 29.68 39.65 -70.26
CA ARG A 7 28.86 39.45 -69.07
C ARG A 7 27.64 38.63 -69.47
N VAL A 8 27.61 37.35 -69.08
CA VAL A 8 26.34 36.64 -68.90
C VAL A 8 25.83 36.97 -67.51
N LYS A 9 24.77 37.78 -67.49
CA LYS A 9 23.93 38.05 -66.33
C LYS A 9 23.22 36.75 -65.95
N SER A 10 23.65 36.11 -64.87
CA SER A 10 22.82 35.15 -64.13
C SER A 10 22.16 35.90 -62.99
N GLU A 11 21.07 36.58 -63.33
CA GLU A 11 20.06 37.02 -62.40
C GLU A 11 19.51 35.79 -61.68
N ASN A 12 19.70 35.74 -60.36
CA ASN A 12 18.85 35.05 -59.40
C ASN A 12 19.16 35.67 -58.04
N GLU A 13 18.59 36.85 -57.82
CA GLU A 13 18.14 37.23 -56.50
C GLU A 13 17.10 36.20 -56.07
N ASP A 14 17.51 35.23 -55.25
CA ASP A 14 16.56 34.45 -54.49
C ASP A 14 17.13 34.18 -53.11
N THR A 15 16.70 35.07 -52.22
CA THR A 15 16.28 34.77 -50.85
C THR A 15 17.28 34.03 -49.96
N GLN A 16 17.64 34.68 -48.85
CA GLN A 16 18.02 34.03 -47.61
C GLN A 16 16.96 32.99 -47.19
N LYS A 17 16.95 31.80 -47.82
CA LYS A 17 16.06 30.71 -47.47
C LYS A 17 16.88 29.69 -46.70
N SER A 18 17.03 29.98 -45.41
CA SER A 18 17.36 29.09 -44.30
C SER A 18 18.14 27.81 -44.69
N SER A 19 19.44 27.84 -44.40
CA SER A 19 20.46 26.79 -44.61
C SER A 19 20.04 25.35 -44.22
N TRP A 20 19.02 25.19 -43.39
CA TRP A 20 18.44 23.92 -42.95
C TRP A 20 17.85 23.05 -44.07
N SER A 21 17.33 23.65 -45.14
CA SER A 21 16.71 22.89 -46.24
C SER A 21 17.75 22.20 -47.15
N SER A 22 18.98 22.70 -47.19
CA SER A 22 20.05 22.14 -48.04
C SER A 22 20.68 20.88 -47.44
N LEU A 23 20.71 20.75 -46.10
CA LEU A 23 21.15 19.51 -45.43
C LEU A 23 20.21 18.35 -45.77
N LEU A 24 18.91 18.61 -45.80
CA LEU A 24 17.89 17.64 -46.17
C LEU A 24 17.83 17.36 -47.68
N LYS A 25 18.79 17.77 -48.54
CA LYS A 25 18.73 17.44 -49.98
C LYS A 25 19.17 16.01 -50.29
N PHE A 26 20.01 15.42 -49.45
CA PHE A 26 20.51 14.06 -49.65
C PHE A 26 19.55 13.01 -49.05
N PRO A 27 19.03 12.06 -49.86
CA PRO A 27 18.15 10.99 -49.38
C PRO A 27 18.66 10.26 -48.12
N PRO A 28 19.95 9.86 -48.01
CA PRO A 28 20.43 9.15 -46.83
C PRO A 28 20.43 10.02 -45.55
N LEU A 29 20.66 11.34 -45.68
CA LEU A 29 20.69 12.23 -44.52
C LEU A 29 19.29 12.44 -43.92
N ARG A 30 18.23 12.39 -44.74
CA ARG A 30 16.84 12.42 -44.28
C ARG A 30 16.50 11.23 -43.40
N TYR A 31 16.87 10.02 -43.84
CA TYR A 31 16.64 8.80 -43.07
C TYR A 31 17.46 8.77 -41.78
N ALA A 32 18.70 9.26 -41.80
CA ALA A 32 19.52 9.40 -40.60
C ALA A 32 18.86 10.34 -39.56
N PHE A 33 18.31 11.47 -40.00
CA PHE A 33 17.62 12.41 -39.13
C PHE A 33 16.34 11.82 -38.53
N LEU A 34 15.54 11.11 -39.33
CA LEU A 34 14.35 10.41 -38.85
C LEU A 34 14.69 9.29 -37.86
N LEU A 35 15.79 8.55 -38.09
CA LEU A 35 16.26 7.52 -37.16
C LEU A 35 16.70 8.11 -35.83
N ILE A 36 17.42 9.23 -35.83
CA ILE A 36 17.82 9.92 -34.60
C ILE A 36 16.58 10.37 -33.82
N LEU A 37 15.59 10.97 -34.50
CA LEU A 37 14.36 11.40 -33.85
C LEU A 37 13.54 10.23 -33.30
N ALA A 38 13.48 9.12 -34.03
CA ALA A 38 12.82 7.89 -33.58
C ALA A 38 13.52 7.28 -32.35
N LEU A 39 14.86 7.22 -32.35
CA LEU A 39 15.67 6.75 -31.23
C LEU A 39 15.48 7.63 -29.99
N LEU A 40 15.43 8.95 -30.15
CA LEU A 40 15.24 9.90 -29.05
C LEU A 40 13.83 9.74 -28.44
N THR A 41 12.82 9.59 -29.30
CA THR A 41 11.44 9.34 -28.86
C THR A 41 11.32 8.02 -28.12
N LEU A 42 11.92 6.95 -28.67
CA LEU A 42 11.95 5.64 -28.03
C LEU A 42 12.69 5.70 -26.70
N TYR A 43 13.88 6.32 -26.66
CA TYR A 43 14.65 6.55 -25.45
C TYR A 43 13.84 7.30 -24.37
N ALA A 44 13.11 8.35 -24.75
CA ALA A 44 12.26 9.11 -23.83
C ALA A 44 11.11 8.26 -23.27
N ILE A 45 10.45 7.43 -24.09
CA ILE A 45 9.39 6.52 -23.64
C ILE A 45 9.96 5.46 -22.68
N PHE A 46 11.12 4.90 -22.98
CA PHE A 46 11.79 3.91 -22.13
C PHE A 46 12.26 4.51 -20.80
N GLN A 47 12.83 5.71 -20.81
CA GLN A 47 13.25 6.42 -19.59
C GLN A 47 12.07 6.92 -18.75
N SER A 48 10.95 7.29 -19.39
CA SER A 48 9.74 7.74 -18.70
C SER A 48 9.10 6.62 -17.88
N LYS A 49 9.28 5.35 -18.26
CA LYS A 49 8.56 4.21 -17.67
C LYS A 49 9.08 3.76 -16.29
N ARG A 50 10.20 4.27 -15.75
CA ARG A 50 10.70 3.85 -14.42
C ARG A 50 11.30 4.98 -13.58
N ARG A 51 10.41 5.80 -13.00
CA ARG A 51 10.67 6.54 -11.75
C ARG A 51 9.52 6.35 -10.78
N GLN A 52 9.15 5.10 -10.51
CA GLN A 52 8.26 4.80 -9.40
C GLN A 52 9.02 5.13 -8.11
N ARG A 53 8.40 5.95 -7.25
CA ARG A 53 8.93 6.33 -5.92
C ARG A 53 9.36 5.06 -5.18
N ILE A 54 10.48 5.10 -4.44
CA ILE A 54 10.77 4.08 -3.43
C ILE A 54 9.59 4.13 -2.47
N ILE A 55 8.71 3.14 -2.56
CA ILE A 55 7.71 2.88 -1.54
C ILE A 55 8.56 2.47 -0.34
N GLN A 56 8.57 3.27 0.73
CA GLN A 56 9.15 2.81 1.99
C GLN A 56 8.55 1.45 2.28
N VAL A 57 9.37 0.46 2.60
CA VAL A 57 8.89 -0.85 3.03
C VAL A 57 8.10 -0.61 4.32
N ILE A 58 6.81 -0.35 4.18
CA ILE A 58 5.86 -0.58 5.24
C ILE A 58 6.01 -2.08 5.43
N GLN A 59 6.64 -2.48 6.54
CA GLN A 59 6.55 -3.86 6.97
C GLN A 59 5.06 -4.17 6.90
N GLN A 60 4.69 -5.10 6.02
CA GLN A 60 3.33 -5.61 6.01
C GLN A 60 3.02 -5.92 7.47
N PRO A 61 1.93 -5.43 8.07
CA PRO A 61 1.55 -5.91 9.38
C PRO A 61 1.48 -7.42 9.22
N GLY A 62 2.40 -8.14 9.88
CA GLY A 62 2.47 -9.60 9.80
C GLY A 62 1.05 -10.11 9.97
N ASN A 63 0.62 -10.99 9.07
CA ASN A 63 -0.78 -11.42 8.97
C ASN A 63 -1.30 -11.72 10.37
N ALA A 64 -2.07 -10.79 10.95
CA ALA A 64 -2.32 -10.83 12.38
C ALA A 64 -3.12 -12.09 12.74
N SER A 65 -3.94 -12.58 11.80
CA SER A 65 -4.65 -13.86 11.90
C SER A 65 -3.71 -15.07 11.97
N LEU A 66 -2.59 -15.06 11.23
CA LEU A 66 -1.60 -16.14 11.27
C LEU A 66 -0.87 -16.14 12.61
N GLU A 67 -0.42 -14.96 13.07
CA GLU A 67 0.20 -14.81 14.38
C GLU A 67 -0.75 -15.20 15.52
N PHE A 68 -2.05 -14.95 15.39
CA PHE A 68 -3.06 -15.38 16.35
C PHE A 68 -3.26 -16.90 16.35
N VAL A 69 -3.37 -17.53 15.17
CA VAL A 69 -3.49 -19.00 15.06
C VAL A 69 -2.24 -19.67 15.61
N GLU A 70 -1.05 -19.15 15.35
CA GLU A 70 0.20 -19.62 15.96
C GLU A 70 0.18 -19.44 17.48
N THR A 71 -0.30 -18.29 17.98
CA THR A 71 -0.41 -18.03 19.43
C THR A 71 -1.38 -19.00 20.11
N VAL A 72 -2.50 -19.35 19.46
CA VAL A 72 -3.45 -20.35 19.95
C VAL A 72 -2.87 -21.76 19.85
N GLY A 73 -2.13 -22.07 18.79
CA GLY A 73 -1.39 -23.33 18.67
C GLY A 73 -0.37 -23.52 19.80
N LEU A 74 0.29 -22.42 20.20
CA LEU A 74 1.19 -22.39 21.36
C LEU A 74 0.45 -22.57 22.68
N LEU A 75 -0.85 -22.23 22.79
CA LEU A 75 -1.67 -22.46 23.98
C LEU A 75 -1.75 -23.95 24.33
N TYR A 76 -1.93 -24.78 23.31
CA TYR A 76 -1.99 -26.23 23.46
C TYR A 76 -0.62 -26.86 23.74
N LEU A 77 0.46 -26.18 23.35
CA LEU A 77 1.83 -26.68 23.48
C LEU A 77 2.56 -26.18 24.74
N ASN A 78 2.17 -25.03 25.30
CA ASN A 78 2.97 -24.33 26.32
C ASN A 78 2.23 -24.23 27.66
N LYS A 79 2.57 -25.10 28.60
CA LYS A 79 1.91 -25.28 29.92
C LYS A 79 2.31 -24.27 31.01
N GLY A 80 2.81 -23.07 30.67
CA GLY A 80 3.55 -22.25 31.65
C GLY A 80 3.12 -20.81 31.86
N ASN A 81 2.61 -20.10 30.85
CA ASN A 81 2.40 -18.66 30.96
C ASN A 81 1.09 -18.18 30.31
N HIS A 82 -0.01 -18.51 30.99
CA HIS A 82 -1.37 -18.18 30.57
C HIS A 82 -1.63 -16.66 30.50
N ARG A 83 -0.98 -15.90 31.38
CA ARG A 83 -1.14 -14.45 31.45
C ARG A 83 -0.62 -13.75 30.20
N ASN A 84 0.60 -14.09 29.79
CA ASN A 84 1.23 -13.53 28.59
C ASN A 84 0.40 -13.86 27.34
N MET A 85 -0.15 -15.08 27.25
CA MET A 85 -1.04 -15.46 26.16
C MET A 85 -2.32 -14.62 26.15
N ALA A 86 -2.99 -14.46 27.29
CA ALA A 86 -4.20 -13.65 27.36
C ALA A 86 -3.93 -12.19 26.95
N ASP A 87 -2.82 -11.59 27.40
CA ASP A 87 -2.43 -10.24 26.98
C ASP A 87 -2.21 -10.13 25.47
N LYS A 88 -1.52 -11.11 24.87
CA LYS A 88 -1.34 -11.17 23.41
C LYS A 88 -2.67 -11.31 22.67
N MET A 89 -3.59 -12.15 23.15
CA MET A 89 -4.91 -12.32 22.54
C MET A 89 -5.74 -11.03 22.59
N ILE A 90 -5.72 -10.34 23.74
CA ILE A 90 -6.42 -9.07 23.92
C ILE A 90 -5.80 -7.98 23.04
N HIS A 91 -4.48 -7.88 23.00
CA HIS A 91 -3.76 -6.94 22.14
C HIS A 91 -4.09 -7.17 20.67
N HIS A 92 -4.03 -8.43 20.23
CA HIS A 92 -4.38 -8.83 18.88
C HIS A 92 -5.82 -8.47 18.52
N PHE A 93 -6.79 -8.70 19.43
CA PHE A 93 -8.17 -8.26 19.24
C PHE A 93 -8.27 -6.76 18.99
N PHE A 94 -7.58 -5.93 19.78
CA PHE A 94 -7.59 -4.49 19.60
C PHE A 94 -6.92 -4.05 18.29
N GLU A 95 -5.86 -4.74 17.86
CA GLU A 95 -5.25 -4.50 16.55
C GLU A 95 -6.16 -4.89 15.38
N LEU A 96 -6.93 -5.99 15.51
CA LEU A 96 -7.98 -6.34 14.55
C LEU A 96 -9.05 -5.27 14.50
N VAL A 97 -9.49 -4.76 15.65
CA VAL A 97 -10.47 -3.67 15.71
C VAL A 97 -9.93 -2.40 15.05
N ARG A 98 -8.67 -2.04 15.34
CA ARG A 98 -8.01 -0.90 14.72
C ARG A 98 -7.88 -1.05 13.21
N THR A 99 -7.51 -2.23 12.73
CA THR A 99 -7.26 -2.48 11.30
C THR A 99 -8.56 -2.63 10.51
N ARG A 100 -9.53 -3.41 11.01
CA ARG A 100 -10.80 -3.70 10.30
C ARG A 100 -11.83 -2.57 10.45
N TYR A 101 -11.88 -1.95 11.62
CA TYR A 101 -12.92 -0.97 11.95
C TYR A 101 -12.41 0.48 12.01
N ALA A 102 -11.10 0.69 11.88
CA ALA A 102 -10.44 2.00 11.97
C ALA A 102 -10.74 2.74 13.30
N LEU A 103 -11.00 1.98 14.36
CA LEU A 103 -11.26 2.53 15.70
C LEU A 103 -9.97 2.54 16.50
N ASN A 104 -9.66 3.66 17.17
CA ASN A 104 -8.50 3.76 18.03
C ASN A 104 -8.87 3.33 19.46
N PRO A 105 -8.33 2.22 19.99
CA PRO A 105 -8.66 1.73 21.32
C PRO A 105 -7.91 2.43 22.46
N LYS A 106 -7.18 3.52 22.18
CA LYS A 106 -6.47 4.31 23.20
C LYS A 106 -7.39 4.92 24.26
N GLU A 107 -8.67 5.01 23.94
CA GLU A 107 -9.70 5.58 24.78
C GLU A 107 -10.90 4.62 24.78
N LEU A 108 -10.92 3.68 25.72
CA LEU A 108 -12.06 2.79 26.02
C LEU A 108 -13.22 3.63 26.60
N HIS A 109 -13.72 4.58 25.81
CA HIS A 109 -14.83 5.46 26.15
C HIS A 109 -16.14 4.91 25.62
N THR A 110 -17.25 5.40 26.17
CA THR A 110 -18.62 5.06 25.73
C THR A 110 -18.79 5.19 24.21
N GLU A 111 -18.10 6.14 23.58
CA GLU A 111 -18.10 6.32 22.12
C GLU A 111 -17.44 5.17 21.35
N PHE A 112 -16.39 4.55 21.92
CA PHE A 112 -15.76 3.37 21.33
C PHE A 112 -16.72 2.18 21.34
N THR A 113 -17.41 1.93 22.46
CA THR A 113 -18.42 0.86 22.57
C THR A 113 -19.54 1.05 21.54
N ILE A 114 -20.08 2.27 21.42
CA ILE A 114 -21.14 2.60 20.44
C ILE A 114 -20.65 2.42 19.00
N SER A 115 -19.43 2.88 18.72
CA SER A 115 -18.84 2.79 17.38
C SER A 115 -18.53 1.34 17.00
N LEU A 116 -18.06 0.54 17.96
CA LEU A 116 -17.78 -0.88 17.79
C LEU A 116 -19.07 -1.66 17.57
N SER A 117 -20.10 -1.46 18.41
CA SER A 117 -21.39 -2.14 18.28
C SER A 117 -22.04 -1.87 16.91
N ARG A 118 -21.98 -0.63 16.44
CA ARG A 118 -22.50 -0.24 15.12
C ARG A 118 -21.76 -0.94 13.97
N LYS A 119 -20.45 -1.15 14.11
CA LYS A 119 -19.61 -1.77 13.06
C LYS A 119 -19.61 -3.30 13.11
N THR A 120 -19.82 -3.90 14.26
CA THR A 120 -19.94 -5.36 14.44
C THR A 120 -21.36 -5.86 14.24
N GLY A 121 -22.36 -4.98 14.30
CA GLY A 121 -23.78 -5.34 14.23
C GLY A 121 -24.32 -5.95 15.53
N GLN A 122 -23.54 -5.92 16.61
CA GLN A 122 -23.97 -6.39 17.92
C GLN A 122 -24.67 -5.30 18.72
N SER A 123 -25.43 -5.69 19.75
CA SER A 123 -26.05 -4.71 20.63
C SER A 123 -25.00 -3.95 21.44
N ILE A 124 -25.33 -2.72 21.83
CA ILE A 124 -24.46 -1.90 22.70
C ILE A 124 -24.21 -2.61 24.03
N ALA A 125 -25.23 -3.27 24.59
CA ALA A 125 -25.14 -4.01 25.85
C ALA A 125 -24.16 -5.20 25.77
N GLU A 126 -24.22 -6.00 24.69
CA GLU A 126 -23.28 -7.12 24.49
C GLU A 126 -21.85 -6.61 24.27
N THR A 127 -21.70 -5.54 23.50
CA THR A 127 -20.39 -4.92 23.25
C THR A 127 -19.79 -4.39 24.55
N GLN A 128 -20.58 -3.71 25.37
CA GLN A 128 -20.13 -3.21 26.67
C GLN A 128 -19.71 -4.35 27.60
N SER A 129 -20.57 -5.38 27.74
CA SER A 129 -20.27 -6.56 28.55
C SER A 129 -18.98 -7.27 28.11
N PHE A 130 -18.72 -7.32 26.80
CA PHE A 130 -17.50 -7.90 26.27
C PHE A 130 -16.27 -7.06 26.59
N ILE A 131 -16.34 -5.73 26.44
CA ILE A 131 -15.23 -4.82 26.79
C ILE A 131 -14.94 -4.88 28.29
N ASP A 132 -15.96 -4.91 29.14
CA ASP A 132 -15.82 -5.03 30.59
C ASP A 132 -15.17 -6.37 30.97
N TYR A 133 -15.53 -7.46 30.28
CA TYR A 133 -14.89 -8.76 30.45
C TYR A 133 -13.40 -8.73 30.06
N LEU A 134 -13.03 -8.07 28.97
CA LEU A 134 -11.61 -7.90 28.61
C LEU A 134 -10.86 -7.08 29.67
N ALA A 135 -11.48 -6.04 30.22
CA ALA A 135 -10.89 -5.25 31.30
C ALA A 135 -10.72 -6.08 32.58
N TYR A 136 -11.68 -6.95 32.90
CA TYR A 136 -11.61 -7.88 34.03
C TYR A 136 -10.43 -8.87 33.90
N ILE A 137 -10.29 -9.53 32.75
CA ILE A 137 -9.17 -10.45 32.48
C ILE A 137 -7.82 -9.72 32.57
N ARG A 138 -7.75 -8.46 32.13
CA ARG A 138 -6.51 -7.66 32.24
C ARG A 138 -6.14 -7.30 33.68
N GLN A 139 -7.08 -7.30 34.61
CA GLN A 139 -6.82 -7.02 36.03
C GLN A 139 -6.42 -8.27 36.81
N GLN A 140 -6.75 -9.46 36.31
CA GLN A 140 -6.35 -10.72 36.93
C GLN A 140 -4.85 -10.97 36.76
N SER A 141 -4.17 -11.27 37.87
CA SER A 141 -2.73 -11.57 37.90
C SER A 141 -2.42 -13.02 37.50
N VAL A 142 -3.32 -13.94 37.81
CA VAL A 142 -3.21 -15.37 37.53
C VAL A 142 -4.43 -15.80 36.72
N LEU A 143 -4.19 -16.51 35.62
CA LEU A 143 -5.23 -17.03 34.73
C LEU A 143 -5.12 -18.54 34.63
N SER A 144 -6.26 -19.23 34.73
CA SER A 144 -6.35 -20.66 34.48
C SER A 144 -6.42 -20.95 32.97
N GLU A 145 -6.22 -22.20 32.59
CA GLU A 145 -6.43 -22.65 31.21
C GLU A 145 -7.90 -22.45 30.77
N GLU A 146 -8.83 -22.60 31.70
CA GLU A 146 -10.26 -22.40 31.46
C GLU A 146 -10.58 -20.94 31.15
N ASP A 147 -9.97 -19.99 31.88
CA ASP A 147 -10.13 -18.56 31.62
C ASP A 147 -9.65 -18.18 30.21
N LEU A 148 -8.53 -18.74 29.79
CA LEU A 148 -7.98 -18.57 28.43
C LEU A 148 -8.90 -19.12 27.35
N ARG A 149 -9.43 -20.32 27.57
CA ARG A 149 -10.36 -20.96 26.64
C ARG A 149 -11.66 -20.16 26.53
N ASN A 150 -12.17 -19.65 27.65
CA ASN A 150 -13.33 -18.78 27.69
C ASN A 150 -13.08 -17.45 26.98
N LEU A 151 -11.91 -16.84 27.20
CA LEU A 151 -11.48 -15.63 26.50
C LEU A 151 -11.47 -15.85 24.99
N TYR A 152 -10.87 -16.95 24.53
CA TYR A 152 -10.83 -17.33 23.12
C TYR A 152 -12.23 -17.44 22.52
N HIS A 153 -13.11 -18.25 23.13
CA HIS A 153 -14.45 -18.45 22.62
C HIS A 153 -15.27 -17.16 22.58
N ARG A 154 -15.12 -16.27 23.58
CA ARG A 154 -15.78 -14.97 23.61
C ARG A 154 -15.27 -14.06 22.49
N ILE A 155 -13.96 -14.00 22.26
CA ILE A 155 -13.37 -13.22 21.15
C ILE A 155 -13.90 -13.73 19.80
N GLN A 156 -13.94 -15.05 19.59
CA GLN A 156 -14.44 -15.64 18.34
C GLN A 156 -15.93 -15.46 18.12
N LYS A 157 -16.72 -15.53 19.19
CA LYS A 157 -18.15 -15.22 19.12
C LYS A 157 -18.36 -13.74 18.77
N PHE A 158 -17.49 -12.86 19.28
CA PHE A 158 -17.61 -11.43 19.06
C PHE A 158 -17.20 -11.01 17.65
N ILE A 159 -16.07 -11.52 17.17
CA ILE A 159 -15.63 -11.39 15.78
C ILE A 159 -15.73 -12.78 15.15
N PRO A 160 -16.90 -13.15 14.58
CA PRO A 160 -16.95 -14.35 13.75
C PRO A 160 -15.91 -14.19 12.65
N HIS A 161 -15.15 -15.25 12.37
CA HIS A 161 -14.25 -15.34 11.23
C HIS A 161 -15.08 -15.19 9.95
N GLY A 162 -15.37 -13.95 9.56
CA GLY A 162 -15.95 -13.62 8.28
C GLY A 162 -14.91 -14.00 7.24
N ASN A 163 -15.24 -15.07 6.49
CA ASN A 163 -14.57 -15.58 5.30
C ASN A 163 -13.36 -14.75 4.88
N SER A 164 -12.17 -15.32 5.01
CA SER A 164 -11.15 -15.10 4.01
C SER A 164 -11.78 -15.47 2.67
N ALA A 165 -12.30 -14.46 1.98
CA ALA A 165 -12.75 -14.58 0.61
C ALA A 165 -11.62 -15.23 -0.18
N VAL A 166 -11.90 -16.46 -0.60
CA VAL A 166 -11.36 -17.01 -1.85
C VAL A 166 -12.01 -16.25 -3.00
#